data_AF-A0A2W6X5N9-F1
#
_entry.id   AF-A0A2W6X5N9-F1
#
_cell.length_a   1.000
_cell.length_b   1.000
_cell.length_c   1.000
_cell.angle_alpha   90.00
_cell.angle_beta   90.00
_cell.angle_gamma   90.00
#
_symmetry.space_group_name_H-M   'P 1'
#
loop_
_entity.id
_entity.type
_entity.pdbx_description
1 polymer ?
#
loop_
_entity_poly.entity_id
_entity_poly.type
_entity_poly.pdbx_seq_one_letter_code
_entity_poly.pdbx_strand_id
1 'polypeptide(L)'
;MDATYFRKALVKLMPGYNWTVHRVPKGATKIVATGTQSSGLNRLSTLEVTYAPDDKGDWFKARSAGYGRRAPWLYENGDATLARALRGLQDYYRHMESIYRGHACALEAGRKAVAA
;
A
#
# COMPACT_ATOMS: atom_id res chain seq x y z
N MET A 1 6.89 -19.95 -2.23
CA MET A 1 7.45 -18.64 -2.65
C MET A 1 8.90 -18.52 -2.20
N ASP A 2 9.81 -18.00 -3.02
CA ASP A 2 11.20 -17.65 -2.63
C ASP A 2 11.37 -16.11 -2.55
N ALA A 3 12.30 -15.64 -1.72
CA ALA A 3 12.60 -14.21 -1.56
C ALA A 3 13.04 -13.53 -2.86
N THR A 4 13.79 -14.23 -3.72
CA THR A 4 14.26 -13.69 -5.01
C THR A 4 13.10 -13.49 -5.97
N TYR A 5 12.24 -14.49 -6.08
CA TYR A 5 11.04 -14.42 -6.92
C TYR A 5 10.07 -13.35 -6.40
N PHE A 6 9.86 -13.29 -5.08
CA PHE A 6 9.02 -12.28 -4.43
C PHE A 6 9.51 -10.86 -4.73
N ARG A 7 10.82 -10.60 -4.61
CA ARG A 7 11.42 -9.31 -5.00
C ARG A 7 11.18 -8.97 -6.46
N LYS A 8 11.38 -9.93 -7.39
CA LYS A 8 11.14 -9.71 -8.82
C LYS A 8 9.69 -9.32 -9.09
N ALA A 9 8.72 -9.98 -8.45
CA ALA A 9 7.31 -9.66 -8.58
C ALA A 9 6.99 -8.23 -8.07
N LEU A 10 7.57 -7.83 -6.94
CA LEU A 10 7.43 -6.49 -6.38
C LEU A 10 7.99 -5.40 -7.30
N VAL A 11 9.20 -5.59 -7.83
CA VAL A 11 9.83 -4.66 -8.78
C VAL A 11 9.02 -4.56 -10.07
N LYS A 12 8.43 -5.67 -10.54
CA LYS A 12 7.58 -5.68 -11.74
C LYS A 12 6.30 -4.86 -11.56
N LEU A 13 5.63 -5.00 -10.41
CA LEU A 13 4.35 -4.34 -10.15
C LEU A 13 4.50 -2.88 -9.71
N MET A 14 5.57 -2.57 -8.98
CA MET A 14 5.82 -1.27 -8.36
C MET A 14 7.28 -0.85 -8.57
N PRO A 15 7.68 -0.51 -9.81
CA PRO A 15 9.07 -0.22 -10.15
C PRO A 15 9.61 1.07 -9.52
N GLY A 16 8.71 2.01 -9.16
CA GLY A 16 9.08 3.27 -8.50
C GLY A 16 9.47 3.15 -7.02
N TYR A 17 9.39 1.95 -6.45
CA TYR A 17 9.76 1.70 -5.05
C TYR A 17 11.10 0.98 -4.95
N ASN A 18 11.94 1.45 -4.03
CA ASN A 18 13.13 0.71 -3.64
C ASN A 18 12.75 -0.40 -2.65
N TRP A 19 12.77 -1.65 -3.11
CA TRP A 19 12.35 -2.83 -2.36
C TRP A 19 13.49 -3.50 -1.60
N THR A 20 13.30 -3.68 -0.30
CA THR A 20 14.12 -4.51 0.58
C THR A 20 13.31 -5.70 1.07
N VAL A 21 13.73 -6.92 0.76
CA VAL A 21 13.15 -8.14 1.32
C VAL A 21 13.92 -8.49 2.59
N HIS A 22 13.20 -8.65 3.70
CA HIS A 22 13.79 -8.91 5.00
C HIS A 22 14.19 -10.38 5.14
N ARG A 23 15.28 -10.62 5.88
CA ARG A 23 15.76 -11.98 6.13
C ARG A 23 14.72 -12.73 6.96
N VAL A 24 14.29 -13.86 6.43
CA VAL A 24 13.34 -14.75 7.10
C VAL A 24 14.12 -15.76 7.97
N PRO A 25 13.72 -15.99 9.23
CA PRO A 25 14.31 -17.03 10.07
C PRO A 25 14.18 -18.41 9.41
N LYS A 26 15.13 -19.32 9.68
CA LYS A 26 15.10 -20.68 9.15
C LYS A 26 13.82 -21.38 9.64
N GLY A 27 13.00 -21.87 8.71
CA GLY A 27 11.70 -22.53 9.01
C GLY A 27 10.48 -21.60 9.03
N ALA A 28 10.64 -20.29 8.87
CA ALA A 28 9.49 -19.40 8.74
C ALA A 28 8.93 -19.42 7.30
N THR A 29 7.61 -19.52 7.20
CA THR A 29 6.85 -19.56 5.94
C THR A 29 6.48 -18.17 5.43
N LYS A 30 6.73 -17.13 6.25
CA LYS A 30 6.39 -15.74 5.98
C LYS A 30 7.57 -14.97 5.40
N ILE A 31 7.35 -14.27 4.30
CA ILE A 31 8.33 -13.35 3.69
C ILE A 31 7.78 -11.93 3.84
N VAL A 32 8.62 -10.98 4.27
CA VAL A 32 8.24 -9.57 4.39
C VAL A 32 9.17 -8.73 3.54
N ALA A 33 8.62 -7.76 2.84
CA ALA A 33 9.36 -6.77 2.08
C ALA A 33 8.87 -5.36 2.41
N THR A 34 9.80 -4.40 2.44
CA THR A 34 9.48 -2.98 2.56
C THR A 34 9.93 -2.26 1.30
N GLY A 35 9.01 -1.50 0.71
CA GLY A 35 9.27 -0.59 -0.41
C GLY A 35 9.29 0.84 0.09
N THR A 36 10.25 1.65 -0.36
CA THR A 36 10.23 3.10 -0.10
C THR A 36 10.31 3.85 -1.42
N GLN A 37 9.40 4.81 -1.62
CA GLN A 37 9.44 5.75 -2.73
C GLN A 37 9.96 7.10 -2.22
N SER A 38 10.89 7.71 -2.96
CA SER A 38 11.48 9.01 -2.64
C SER A 38 11.54 9.91 -3.87
N SER A 39 11.45 11.21 -3.65
CA SER A 39 11.73 12.26 -4.63
C SER A 39 12.76 13.22 -4.05
N GLY A 40 13.96 13.25 -4.63
CA GLY A 40 15.13 13.91 -4.04
C GLY A 40 15.42 13.39 -2.63
N LEU A 41 15.48 14.30 -1.65
CA LEU A 41 15.67 13.98 -0.23
C LEU A 41 14.37 13.60 0.50
N ASN A 42 13.20 13.80 -0.12
CA ASN A 42 11.91 13.58 0.51
C ASN A 42 11.41 12.14 0.29
N ARG A 43 11.05 11.46 1.37
CA ARG A 43 10.37 10.16 1.32
C ARG A 43 8.88 10.37 1.11
N LEU A 44 8.34 9.88 0.00
CA LEU A 44 6.95 10.11 -0.39
C LEU A 44 6.01 9.07 0.21
N SER A 45 6.39 7.80 0.16
CA SER A 45 5.55 6.72 0.64
C SER A 45 6.35 5.49 1.04
N THR A 46 5.82 4.74 2.01
CA THR A 46 6.36 3.46 2.44
C THR A 46 5.31 2.37 2.25
N LEU A 47 5.69 1.28 1.61
CA LEU A 47 4.89 0.07 1.49
C LEU A 47 5.54 -1.04 2.30
N GLU A 48 4.72 -1.88 2.91
CA GLU A 48 5.15 -3.17 3.41
C GLU A 48 4.28 -4.25 2.78
N VAL A 49 4.90 -5.28 2.24
CA VAL A 49 4.21 -6.43 1.69
C VAL A 49 4.68 -7.67 2.43
N THR A 50 3.72 -8.37 3.01
CA THR A 50 3.89 -9.69 3.60
C THR A 50 3.31 -10.73 2.65
N TYR A 51 4.06 -11.78 2.42
CA TYR A 51 3.57 -13.05 1.88
C TYR A 51 3.58 -14.08 3.01
N ALA A 52 2.48 -14.82 3.17
CA ALA A 52 2.42 -16.00 4.00
C ALA A 52 1.45 -17.00 3.36
N PRO A 53 1.81 -18.28 3.23
CA PRO A 53 0.84 -19.29 2.84
C PRO A 53 -0.18 -19.50 3.98
N ASP A 54 -1.44 -19.69 3.62
CA ASP A 54 -2.53 -20.08 4.51
C ASP A 54 -3.13 -21.44 4.07
N ASP A 55 -4.14 -21.94 4.78
CA ASP A 55 -4.79 -23.22 4.47
C ASP A 55 -5.49 -23.24 3.09
N LYS A 56 -5.70 -22.06 2.49
CA LYS A 56 -6.38 -21.85 1.20
C LYS A 56 -5.40 -21.54 0.06
N GLY A 57 -4.10 -21.41 0.36
CA GLY A 57 -3.05 -21.20 -0.62
C GLY A 57 -2.18 -19.98 -0.30
N ASP A 58 -1.80 -19.25 -1.33
CA ASP A 58 -0.94 -18.07 -1.19
C ASP A 58 -1.76 -16.87 -0.67
N TRP A 59 -1.31 -16.25 0.42
CA TRP A 59 -1.90 -15.02 0.94
C TRP A 59 -0.90 -13.86 0.96
N PHE A 60 -1.33 -12.72 0.42
CA PHE A 60 -0.55 -11.49 0.37
C PHE A 60 -1.24 -10.41 1.18
N LYS A 61 -0.44 -9.62 1.89
CA LYS A 61 -0.90 -8.54 2.74
C LYS A 61 -0.05 -7.32 2.48
N ALA A 62 -0.66 -6.25 1.98
CA ALA A 62 0.01 -5.00 1.65
C ALA A 62 -0.45 -3.90 2.61
N ARG A 63 0.50 -3.16 3.16
CA ARG A 63 0.28 -1.99 4.03
C ARG A 63 0.93 -0.77 3.40
N SER A 64 0.30 0.38 3.61
CA SER A 64 0.85 1.66 3.16
C SER A 64 0.90 2.67 4.29
N ALA A 65 2.00 3.40 4.34
CA ALA A 65 2.21 4.54 5.21
C ALA A 65 2.68 5.72 4.35
N GLY A 66 2.34 6.93 4.79
CA GLY A 66 2.76 8.18 4.15
C GLY A 66 4.26 8.47 4.38
N TYR A 67 4.53 9.67 4.90
CA TYR A 67 5.88 10.19 5.03
C TYR A 67 6.70 9.49 6.13
N GLY A 68 7.51 8.51 5.73
CA GLY A 68 8.57 7.93 6.56
C GLY A 68 8.26 6.55 7.15
N ARG A 69 9.33 5.83 7.52
CA ARG A 69 9.29 4.43 7.98
C ARG A 69 8.65 4.23 9.36
N ARG A 70 8.44 5.30 10.12
CA ARG A 70 7.80 5.29 11.45
C ARG A 70 6.39 5.89 11.44
N ALA A 71 5.91 6.32 10.26
CA ALA A 71 4.55 6.80 10.13
C ALA A 71 3.57 5.66 10.46
N PRO A 72 2.41 5.96 11.08
CA PRO A 72 1.37 4.98 11.28
C PRO A 72 0.91 4.42 9.94
N TRP A 73 0.59 3.13 9.92
CA TRP A 73 -0.02 2.51 8.75
C TRP A 73 -1.39 3.13 8.52
N LEU A 74 -1.61 3.67 7.33
CA LEU A 74 -2.85 4.33 6.96
C LEU A 74 -3.92 3.31 6.60
N TYR A 75 -3.54 2.30 5.82
CA TYR A 75 -4.42 1.24 5.40
C TYR A 75 -3.66 -0.04 5.07
N GLU A 76 -4.40 -1.12 5.11
CA GLU A 76 -3.95 -2.49 4.91
C GLU A 76 -4.97 -3.22 4.05
N ASN A 77 -4.49 -3.97 3.07
CA ASN A 77 -5.31 -4.82 2.24
C ASN A 77 -4.67 -6.21 2.08
N GLY A 78 -5.50 -7.26 2.19
CA GLY A 78 -5.09 -8.65 2.02
C GLY A 78 -5.81 -9.31 0.84
N ASP A 79 -5.10 -10.11 0.06
CA ASP A 79 -5.68 -10.83 -1.08
C ASP A 79 -4.84 -12.07 -1.44
N ALA A 80 -5.42 -12.99 -2.21
CA ALA A 80 -4.77 -14.19 -2.73
C ALA A 80 -3.66 -13.89 -3.76
N THR A 81 -3.61 -12.67 -4.32
CA THR A 81 -2.52 -12.29 -5.24
C THR A 81 -1.89 -10.95 -4.85
N LEU A 82 -0.57 -10.85 -5.07
CA LEU A 82 0.18 -9.61 -4.84
C LEU A 82 -0.42 -8.41 -5.58
N ALA A 83 -0.83 -8.61 -6.85
CA ALA A 83 -1.40 -7.54 -7.66
C ALA A 83 -2.72 -7.03 -7.10
N ARG A 84 -3.62 -7.92 -6.62
CA ARG A 84 -4.87 -7.52 -5.99
C ARG A 84 -4.67 -6.88 -4.62
N ALA A 85 -3.75 -7.41 -3.81
CA ALA A 85 -3.39 -6.82 -2.53
C ALA A 85 -2.95 -5.35 -2.69
N LEU A 86 -2.07 -5.09 -3.66
CA LEU A 86 -1.62 -3.73 -4.00
C LEU A 86 -2.72 -2.87 -4.62
N ARG A 87 -3.57 -3.43 -5.49
CA ARG A 87 -4.68 -2.70 -6.12
C ARG A 87 -5.71 -2.24 -5.09
N GLY A 88 -6.06 -3.08 -4.11
CA GLY A 88 -7.01 -2.68 -3.07
C GLY A 88 -6.51 -1.50 -2.21
N LEU A 89 -5.19 -1.33 -2.04
CA LEU A 89 -4.64 -0.11 -1.43
C LEU A 89 -4.94 1.13 -2.29
N GLN A 90 -4.74 1.03 -3.61
CA GLN A 90 -5.04 2.14 -4.53
C GLN A 90 -6.53 2.46 -4.57
N ASP A 91 -7.38 1.44 -4.59
CA ASP A 91 -8.84 1.59 -4.60
C ASP A 91 -9.33 2.26 -3.31
N TYR A 92 -8.76 1.89 -2.15
CA TYR A 92 -9.01 2.57 -0.89
C TYR A 92 -8.67 4.06 -0.95
N TYR A 93 -7.49 4.43 -1.46
CA TYR A 93 -7.10 5.83 -1.55
C TYR A 93 -7.98 6.63 -2.52
N ARG A 94 -8.37 6.05 -3.66
CA ARG A 94 -9.33 6.67 -4.59
C ARG A 94 -10.71 6.86 -3.96
N HIS A 95 -11.15 5.89 -3.15
CA HIS A 95 -12.39 6.00 -2.41
C HIS A 95 -12.33 7.14 -1.39
N MET A 96 -11.25 7.23 -0.61
CA MET A 96 -11.04 8.34 0.33
C MET A 96 -10.98 9.69 -0.37
N GLU A 97 -10.27 9.80 -1.50
CA GLU A 97 -10.23 11.00 -2.34
C GLU A 97 -11.65 11.42 -2.76
N SER A 98 -12.47 10.46 -3.23
CA SER A 98 -13.85 10.72 -3.62
C SER A 98 -14.70 11.26 -2.46
N ILE A 99 -14.54 10.70 -1.26
CA ILE A 99 -15.25 11.16 -0.05
C ILE A 99 -14.84 12.60 0.28
N TYR A 100 -13.54 12.89 0.35
CA TYR A 100 -13.06 14.23 0.70
C TYR A 100 -13.42 15.26 -0.36
N ARG A 101 -13.41 14.88 -1.64
CA ARG A 101 -13.92 15.74 -2.72
C ARG A 101 -15.40 16.08 -2.51
N GLY A 102 -16.23 15.10 -2.13
CA GLY A 102 -17.63 15.33 -1.79
C GLY A 102 -17.81 16.33 -0.65
N HIS A 103 -17.01 16.20 0.42
CA HIS A 103 -17.01 17.16 1.53
C HIS A 103 -16.60 18.57 1.08
N ALA A 104 -15.59 18.70 0.23
CA ALA A 104 -15.18 19.98 -0.32
C ALA A 104 -16.30 20.63 -1.17
N CYS A 105 -16.94 19.87 -2.07
CA CYS A 105 -18.06 20.36 -2.86
C CYS A 105 -19.24 20.81 -2.00
N ALA A 106 -19.53 20.12 -0.89
CA ALA A 106 -20.59 20.52 0.04
C ALA A 106 -20.29 21.87 0.71
N LEU A 107 -19.03 22.11 1.12
CA LEU A 107 -18.62 23.40 1.66
C LEU A 107 -18.68 24.52 0.61
N GLU A 108 -18.26 24.25 -0.62
CA GLU A 108 -18.37 25.18 -1.74
C GLU A 108 -19.81 25.55 -2.06
N ALA A 109 -20.72 24.57 -2.05
CA ALA A 109 -22.14 24.79 -2.23
C ALA A 109 -22.72 25.66 -1.10
N GLY A 110 -22.36 25.38 0.16
CA GLY A 110 -22.78 26.18 1.32
C GLY A 110 -22.30 27.64 1.28
N ARG A 111 -21.19 27.94 0.60
CA ARG A 111 -20.70 29.33 0.41
C ARG A 111 -21.55 30.14 -0.58
N LYS A 112 -22.28 29.47 -1.47
CA LYS A 112 -23.21 30.13 -2.39
C LYS A 112 -24.54 30.23 -1.67
N ALA A 113 -24.74 31.34 -0.97
CA ALA A 113 -26.05 31.65 -0.40
C ALA A 113 -27.11 31.48 -1.50
N VAL A 114 -28.14 30.67 -1.25
CA VAL A 114 -29.38 30.77 -2.03
C VAL A 114 -29.86 32.19 -1.77
N ALA A 115 -29.82 33.05 -2.79
CA ALA A 115 -30.42 34.36 -2.70
C ALA A 115 -31.89 34.15 -2.30
N ALA A 116 -32.23 34.57 -1.08
CA ALA A 116 -33.59 34.59 -0.58
C ALA A 116 -34.40 35.68 -1.29
#